data_AF-A0A2V2Q6X7-F1
#
_entry.id   AF-A0A2V2Q6X7-F1
#
_cell.length_a   1.000
_cell.length_b   1.000
_cell.length_c   1.000
_cell.angle_alpha   90.00
_cell.angle_beta   90.00
_cell.angle_gamma   90.00
#
_symmetry.space_group_name_H-M   'P 1'
#
loop_
_entity.id
_entity.type
_entity.pdbx_description
1 polymer ?
#
loop_
_entity_poly.entity_id
_entity_poly.type
_entity_poly.pdbx_seq_one_letter_code
_entity_poly.pdbx_strand_id
1 'polypeptide(L)' 'FVLTQLLDMPYDDAARTSACPVGTIRSRVSRARTALCAMLDEKAEPVPVG' A
#
# COMPACT_ATOMS: atom_id res chain seq x y z
N PHE A 1 5.98 0.26 -1.69
CA PHE A 1 4.89 -0.70 -1.60
C PHE A 1 5.11 -1.88 -2.53
N VAL A 2 5.48 -1.69 -3.80
CA VAL A 2 5.82 -2.79 -4.73
C VAL A 2 6.83 -3.77 -4.13
N LEU A 3 7.96 -3.26 -3.63
CA LEU A 3 9.01 -4.10 -3.03
C LEU A 3 8.48 -4.98 -1.88
N THR A 4 7.64 -4.42 -1.02
CA THR A 4 7.17 -5.10 0.20
C THR A 4 5.95 -6.01 -0.01
N GLN A 5 5.28 -5.92 -1.16
CA GLN A 5 3.94 -6.53 -1.36
C GLN A 5 3.85 -7.39 -2.61
N LEU A 6 4.68 -7.12 -3.62
CA LEU A 6 4.81 -7.97 -4.81
C LEU A 6 6.10 -8.79 -4.78
N LEU A 7 7.14 -8.31 -4.11
CA LEU A 7 8.41 -9.03 -3.95
C LEU A 7 8.62 -9.58 -2.53
N ASP A 8 7.61 -9.44 -1.66
CA ASP A 8 7.63 -9.86 -0.25
C ASP A 8 8.88 -9.40 0.52
N MET A 9 9.47 -8.27 0.12
CA MET A 9 10.70 -7.76 0.71
C MET A 9 10.41 -7.24 2.13
N PRO A 10 11.21 -7.63 3.13
CA PRO A 10 11.14 -7.08 4.46
C PRO A 10 11.26 -5.54 4.48
N TYR A 11 10.59 -4.88 5.42
CA TYR A 11 10.56 -3.41 5.47
C TYR A 11 11.95 -2.78 5.68
N ASP A 12 12.83 -3.45 6.39
CA ASP A 12 14.21 -3.02 6.64
C ASP A 12 15.07 -3.11 5.37
N ASP A 13 14.89 -4.15 4.55
CA ASP A 13 15.53 -4.25 3.24
C ASP A 13 15.01 -3.18 2.27
N ALA A 14 13.70 -2.94 2.25
CA ALA A 14 13.11 -1.88 1.44
C ALA A 14 13.59 -0.49 1.87
N ALA A 15 13.74 -0.27 3.17
CA ALA A 15 14.29 0.97 3.75
C ALA A 15 15.76 1.19 3.33
N ARG A 16 16.60 0.14 3.44
CA ARG A 16 17.99 0.17 2.97
C ARG A 16 18.09 0.48 1.48
N THR A 17 17.35 -0.26 0.66
CA THR A 17 17.36 -0.12 -0.82
C THR A 17 16.94 1.27 -1.28
N SER A 18 15.98 1.88 -0.58
CA SER A 18 15.44 3.20 -0.91
C SER A 18 16.05 4.36 -0.12
N ALA A 19 17.09 4.09 0.67
CA ALA A 19 17.80 5.06 1.52
C ALA A 19 16.84 5.93 2.36
N CYS A 20 15.85 5.32 3.01
CA CYS A 20 14.93 6.03 3.90
C CYS A 20 14.62 5.24 5.17
N PRO A 21 14.13 5.89 6.26
CA PRO A 21 13.76 5.20 7.48
C PRO A 21 12.64 4.16 7.26
N VAL A 22 12.66 3.08 8.04
CA VAL A 22 11.58 2.07 8.06
C VAL A 22 10.20 2.69 8.33
N GLY A 23 10.14 3.72 9.19
CA GLY A 23 8.91 4.49 9.44
C GLY A 23 8.37 5.20 8.17
N THR A 24 9.26 5.64 7.28
CA THR A 24 8.89 6.22 5.99
C THR A 24 8.29 5.16 5.06
N ILE A 25 8.87 3.96 5.02
CA ILE A 25 8.29 2.84 4.27
C ILE A 25 6.89 2.51 4.78
N ARG A 26 6.73 2.34 6.11
CA ARG A 26 5.44 2.01 6.74
C ARG A 26 4.37 3.06 6.46
N SER A 27 4.71 4.36 6.59
CA SER A 27 3.76 5.45 6.33
C SER A 27 3.39 5.58 4.85
N ARG A 28 4.32 5.28 3.92
CA ARG A 28 4.02 5.20 2.48
C ARG A 28 3.06 4.05 2.17
N VAL A 29 3.30 2.86 2.75
CA VAL A 29 2.44 1.68 2.58
C VAL A 29 1.03 1.94 3.11
N SER A 30 0.90 2.50 4.31
CA SER A 30 -0.39 2.86 4.89
C SER A 30 -1.19 3.79 3.96
N ARG A 31 -0.57 4.88 3.49
CA ARG A 31 -1.22 5.84 2.57
C ARG A 31 -1.60 5.21 1.23
N ALA A 32 -0.72 4.39 0.65
CA ALA A 32 -1.00 3.70 -0.61
C ALA A 32 -2.21 2.76 -0.47
N ARG A 33 -2.30 2.01 0.63
CA ARG A 33 -3.45 1.15 0.91
C ARG A 33 -4.74 1.97 1.06
N THR A 34 -4.70 3.06 1.82
CA THR A 34 -5.86 3.96 1.96
C THR A 34 -6.32 4.51 0.62
N ALA A 35 -5.38 4.98 -0.21
CA ALA A 35 -5.70 5.49 -1.54
C ALA A 35 -6.30 4.42 -2.46
N LEU A 36 -5.75 3.20 -2.44
CA LEU A 36 -6.29 2.08 -3.21
C LEU A 36 -7.69 1.69 -2.75
N CYS A 37 -7.95 1.60 -1.44
CA CYS A 37 -9.29 1.33 -0.92
C CYS A 37 -10.28 2.41 -1.38
N ALA A 38 -9.93 3.70 -1.26
CA ALA A 38 -10.79 4.78 -1.71
C ALA A 38 -11.11 4.69 -3.21
N MET A 39 -10.12 4.37 -4.06
CA MET A 39 -10.36 4.18 -5.49
C MET A 39 -11.28 2.99 -5.78
N LEU A 40 -11.18 1.90 -5.01
CA LEU A 40 -12.07 0.74 -5.17
C LEU A 40 -13.49 1.07 -4.72
N ASP A 41 -13.63 1.82 -3.63
CA ASP A 41 -14.93 2.26 -3.12
C ASP A 41 -15.61 3.24 -4.10
N GLU A 42 -14.86 4.17 -4.69
CA GLU A 42 -15.36 5.08 -5.76
C GLU A 42 -15.83 4.32 -7.01
N LYS A 43 -15.21 3.18 -7.31
CA LYS A 43 -15.53 2.36 -8.50
C LYS A 43 -16.53 1.24 -8.23
N ALA A 44 -16.95 1.05 -6.99
CA ALA A 44 -17.93 0.05 -6.65
C ALA A 44 -19.32 0.51 -7.12
N GLU A 45 -19.83 -0.10 -8.20
CA GLU A 45 -21.25 0.01 -8.52
C GLU A 45 -22.07 -0.58 -7.37
N PRO A 46 -23.16 0.05 -6.93
CA PRO A 46 -23.99 -0.48 -5.86
C PRO A 46 -24.55 -1.84 -6.32
N VAL A 47 -24.23 -2.89 -5.57
CA VAL A 47 -24.81 -4.21 -5.81
C VAL A 47 -26.31 -4.11 -5.51
N PRO A 48 -27.20 -4.33 -6.48
CA PRO A 48 -28.63 -4.28 -6.22
C PRO A 48 -28.98 -5.37 -5.22
N VAL A 49 -29.51 -4.95 -4.07
CA VAL A 49 -30.06 -5.85 -3.06
C VAL A 49 -31.47 -6.21 -3.52
N GLY A 50 -31.62 -7.40 -4.08
CA GLY A 50 -32.92 -8.03 -4.38
C GLY A 50 -33.49 -8.78 -3.20
#